data_AF-A0A7Y5DY36-F1
#
_entry.id   AF-A0A7Y5DY36-F1
#
_cell.length_a   1.000
_cell.length_b   1.000
_cell.length_c   1.000
_cell.angle_alpha   90.00
_cell.angle_beta   90.00
_cell.angle_gamma   90.00
#
_symmetry.space_group_name_H-M   'P 1'
#
loop_
_entity.id
_entity.type
_entity.pdbx_description
1 polymer ?
#
loop_
_entity_poly.entity_id
_entity_poly.type
_entity_poly.pdbx_seq_one_letter_code
_entity_poly.pdbx_strand_id
1 'polypeptide(L)'
;MTILVPILAAGAVAASGSFGCSKSEDEAPKPAASASPVAPSTHNRLKFKGGERYATDLAEALAIPRGELCKELSAYDCADVVHKISLGGIEPYRQTIYRPLPDRTVASANAVDRIALSGCESRAAKDFADGSKAVLFGELALGGAAPGKDAQAAVARRLYLRLMRREATTEEIAALGDLYTDIATAAGAEGPRRFATLACFAVATTEEALFY
;
A
#
# COMPACT_ATOMS: atom_id res chain seq x y z
N MET A 1 23.47 -48.70 4.11
CA MET A 1 23.40 -49.22 2.73
C MET A 1 23.60 -48.02 1.83
N THR A 2 24.84 -47.80 1.44
CA THR A 2 25.38 -46.53 0.92
C THR A 2 25.45 -46.66 -0.60
N ILE A 3 24.67 -45.89 -1.34
CA ILE A 3 24.64 -45.96 -2.81
C ILE A 3 25.33 -44.70 -3.36
N LEU A 4 26.54 -44.93 -3.89
CA LEU A 4 27.35 -44.04 -4.71
C LEU A 4 26.94 -44.22 -6.18
N VAL A 5 26.57 -43.16 -6.91
CA VAL A 5 26.42 -43.15 -8.38
C VAL A 5 26.84 -41.77 -8.92
N PRO A 6 27.49 -41.67 -10.09
CA PRO A 6 28.63 -40.77 -10.31
C PRO A 6 28.31 -39.47 -11.07
N ILE A 7 29.27 -38.57 -10.95
CA ILE A 7 29.45 -37.30 -11.66
C ILE A 7 29.75 -37.59 -13.13
N LEU A 8 28.98 -37.01 -14.05
CA LEU A 8 29.26 -37.00 -15.49
C LEU A 8 29.48 -35.56 -15.95
N ALA A 9 30.65 -35.35 -16.56
CA ALA A 9 31.14 -34.08 -17.06
C ALA A 9 30.94 -33.96 -18.59
N ALA A 10 31.11 -32.72 -19.05
CA ALA A 10 31.40 -32.28 -20.42
C ALA A 10 30.21 -32.07 -21.38
N GLY A 11 30.06 -30.80 -21.77
CA GLY A 11 29.17 -30.34 -22.84
C GLY A 11 29.31 -28.82 -23.04
N ALA A 12 30.52 -28.36 -23.40
CA ALA A 12 30.77 -26.98 -23.76
C ALA A 12 30.27 -26.72 -25.20
N VAL A 13 29.18 -25.96 -25.35
CA VAL A 13 28.77 -25.39 -26.63
C VAL A 13 29.14 -23.92 -26.62
N ALA A 14 30.17 -23.59 -27.41
CA ALA A 14 30.54 -22.22 -27.72
C ALA A 14 29.56 -21.69 -28.79
N ALA A 15 28.69 -20.77 -28.40
CA ALA A 15 27.91 -19.94 -29.32
C ALA A 15 28.39 -18.49 -29.17
N SER A 16 29.28 -18.09 -30.07
CA SER A 16 29.69 -16.71 -30.28
C SER A 16 28.57 -15.93 -30.97
N GLY A 17 27.65 -15.38 -30.17
CA GLY A 17 26.69 -14.37 -30.58
C GLY A 17 27.17 -13.00 -30.14
N SER A 18 27.67 -12.20 -31.08
CA SER A 18 28.03 -10.81 -30.86
C SER A 18 26.75 -9.96 -30.80
N PHE A 19 26.25 -9.71 -29.60
CA PHE A 19 25.33 -8.60 -29.33
C PHE A 19 26.08 -7.60 -28.44
N GLY A 20 26.61 -6.56 -29.09
CA GLY A 20 27.08 -5.37 -28.40
C GLY A 20 25.91 -4.64 -27.77
N CYS A 21 25.72 -4.80 -26.47
CA CYS A 21 25.07 -3.80 -25.64
C CYS A 21 26.17 -3.09 -24.86
N SER A 22 26.48 -1.88 -25.31
CA SER A 22 27.34 -0.94 -24.63
C SER A 22 26.94 -0.80 -23.16
N LYS A 23 27.95 -0.81 -22.29
CA LYS A 23 27.84 -0.32 -20.91
C LYS A 23 27.33 1.12 -20.96
N SER A 24 26.18 1.35 -20.35
CA SER A 24 25.73 2.67 -19.92
C SER A 24 25.65 2.63 -18.39
N GLU A 25 26.62 3.31 -17.81
CA GLU A 25 26.68 4.04 -16.54
C GLU A 25 25.53 3.89 -15.53
N ASP A 26 25.93 3.75 -14.27
CA ASP A 26 25.12 3.82 -13.05
C ASP A 26 24.11 4.98 -13.08
N GLU A 27 22.87 4.69 -13.49
CA GLU A 27 21.77 5.63 -13.34
C GLU A 27 21.29 5.59 -11.89
N ALA A 28 21.62 6.65 -11.15
CA ALA A 28 21.12 6.91 -9.81
C ALA A 28 19.57 6.76 -9.76
N PRO A 29 18.99 6.30 -8.64
CA PRO A 29 17.55 6.15 -8.53
C PRO A 29 16.86 7.49 -8.83
N LYS A 30 16.08 7.50 -9.92
CA LYS A 30 15.30 8.64 -10.37
C LYS A 30 14.46 9.15 -9.18
N PRO A 31 14.58 10.44 -8.79
CA PRO A 31 13.73 10.99 -7.74
C PRO A 31 12.27 10.75 -8.13
N ALA A 32 11.45 10.30 -7.17
CA ALA A 32 10.01 10.13 -7.38
C ALA A 32 9.46 11.42 -8.00
N ALA A 33 8.93 11.30 -9.22
CA ALA A 33 8.39 12.44 -9.94
C ALA A 33 7.37 13.13 -9.04
N SER A 34 7.58 14.42 -8.76
CA SER A 34 6.61 15.26 -8.07
C SER A 34 5.29 15.15 -8.82
N ALA A 35 4.29 14.53 -8.20
CA ALA A 35 2.99 14.33 -8.82
C ALA A 35 2.42 15.70 -9.22
N SER A 36 2.29 15.94 -10.53
CA SER A 36 1.62 17.14 -11.02
C SER A 36 0.17 17.16 -10.52
N PRO A 37 -0.41 18.33 -10.20
CA PRO A 37 -1.79 18.41 -9.75
C PRO A 37 -2.74 17.73 -10.74
N VAL A 38 -3.50 16.75 -10.29
CA VAL A 38 -4.51 16.07 -11.10
C VAL A 38 -5.74 16.97 -11.17
N ALA A 39 -6.18 17.32 -12.38
CA ALA A 39 -7.39 18.12 -12.56
C ALA A 39 -8.63 17.37 -12.01
N PRO A 40 -9.55 18.06 -11.31
CA PRO A 40 -10.74 17.41 -10.75
C PRO A 40 -11.64 16.84 -11.84
N SER A 41 -12.30 15.72 -11.55
CA SER A 41 -13.26 15.10 -12.48
C SER A 41 -14.46 16.03 -12.69
N THR A 42 -14.82 16.26 -13.95
CA THR A 42 -16.04 16.99 -14.34
C THR A 42 -17.28 16.09 -14.39
N HIS A 43 -17.10 14.77 -14.16
CA HIS A 43 -18.18 13.79 -14.16
C HIS A 43 -18.61 13.46 -12.73
N ASN A 44 -19.92 13.61 -12.45
CA ASN A 44 -20.52 13.31 -11.15
C ASN A 44 -20.89 11.82 -10.95
N ARG A 45 -20.21 10.90 -11.66
CA ARG A 45 -20.51 9.47 -11.60
C ARG A 45 -19.47 8.72 -10.78
N LEU A 46 -19.69 8.68 -9.48
CA LEU A 46 -18.86 7.93 -8.54
C LEU A 46 -19.02 6.42 -8.76
N LYS A 47 -17.91 5.72 -8.93
CA LYS A 47 -17.83 4.27 -9.00
C LYS A 47 -16.93 3.76 -7.89
N PHE A 48 -17.45 2.84 -7.09
CA PHE A 48 -16.63 2.16 -6.08
C PHE A 48 -15.57 1.29 -6.76
N LYS A 49 -14.33 1.38 -6.30
CA LYS A 49 -13.20 0.59 -6.79
C LYS A 49 -13.40 -0.89 -6.46
N GLY A 50 -13.43 -1.76 -7.46
CA GLY A 50 -13.39 -3.20 -7.23
C GLY A 50 -12.15 -3.62 -6.43
N GLY A 51 -12.20 -4.76 -5.75
CA GLY A 51 -11.15 -5.19 -4.82
C GLY A 51 -9.75 -5.21 -5.43
N GLU A 52 -9.60 -5.73 -6.65
CA GLU A 52 -8.34 -5.75 -7.40
C GLU A 52 -7.77 -4.35 -7.63
N ARG A 53 -8.61 -3.42 -8.09
CA ARG A 53 -8.20 -2.03 -8.36
C ARG A 53 -7.83 -1.32 -7.06
N TYR A 54 -8.67 -1.44 -6.03
CA TYR A 54 -8.40 -0.84 -4.72
C TYR A 54 -7.07 -1.34 -4.15
N ALA A 55 -6.85 -2.66 -4.15
CA ALA A 55 -5.63 -3.25 -3.64
C ALA A 55 -4.40 -2.88 -4.48
N THR A 56 -4.54 -2.73 -5.80
CA THR A 56 -3.43 -2.28 -6.66
C THR A 56 -3.07 -0.83 -6.38
N ASP A 57 -4.05 0.07 -6.36
CA ASP A 57 -3.86 1.49 -6.03
C ASP A 57 -3.22 1.64 -4.63
N LEU A 58 -3.71 0.89 -3.64
CA LEU A 58 -3.18 0.94 -2.28
C LEU A 58 -1.75 0.40 -2.19
N ALA A 59 -1.45 -0.72 -2.86
CA ALA A 59 -0.09 -1.28 -2.90
C ALA A 59 0.91 -0.29 -3.53
N GLU A 60 0.53 0.38 -4.61
CA GLU A 60 1.33 1.43 -5.25
C GLU A 60 1.53 2.64 -4.32
N ALA A 61 0.45 3.12 -3.71
CA ALA A 61 0.48 4.26 -2.79
C ALA A 61 1.38 3.98 -1.59
N LEU A 62 1.34 2.77 -1.03
CA LEU A 62 2.17 2.35 0.11
C LEU A 62 3.58 1.87 -0.28
N ALA A 63 3.87 1.76 -1.58
CA ALA A 63 5.10 1.16 -2.09
C ALA A 63 5.37 -0.24 -1.49
N ILE A 64 4.34 -1.08 -1.47
CA ILE A 64 4.40 -2.48 -1.02
C ILE A 64 4.09 -3.37 -2.24
N PRO A 65 4.77 -4.52 -2.41
CA PRO A 65 4.38 -5.48 -3.44
C PRO A 65 2.92 -5.91 -3.29
N ARG A 66 2.15 -5.97 -4.37
CA ARG A 66 0.71 -6.31 -4.33
C ARG A 66 0.42 -7.62 -3.59
N GLY A 67 1.28 -8.61 -3.73
CA GLY A 67 1.17 -9.90 -3.03
C GLY A 67 1.47 -9.87 -1.54
N GLU A 68 2.08 -8.79 -1.02
CA GLU A 68 2.37 -8.58 0.41
C GLU A 68 1.36 -7.65 1.09
N LEU A 69 0.44 -7.03 0.34
CA LEU A 69 -0.47 -6.02 0.89
C LEU A 69 -1.37 -6.58 2.00
N CYS A 70 -2.02 -7.70 1.72
CA CYS A 70 -2.91 -8.36 2.67
C CYS A 70 -3.00 -9.85 2.37
N LYS A 71 -2.67 -10.66 3.38
CA LYS A 71 -2.77 -12.12 3.36
C LYS A 71 -3.54 -12.63 4.56
N GLU A 72 -4.69 -13.25 4.32
CA GLU A 72 -5.41 -13.99 5.36
C GLU A 72 -4.75 -15.34 5.59
N LEU A 73 -4.54 -15.67 6.86
CA LEU A 73 -3.83 -16.88 7.29
C LEU A 73 -2.46 -17.05 6.62
N SER A 74 -1.82 -15.92 6.27
CA SER A 74 -0.52 -15.86 5.58
C SER A 74 -0.49 -16.52 4.18
N ALA A 75 -1.62 -16.95 3.63
CA ALA A 75 -1.67 -17.72 2.39
C ALA A 75 -2.59 -17.11 1.33
N TYR A 76 -3.77 -16.63 1.74
CA TYR A 76 -4.82 -16.24 0.82
C TYR A 76 -4.81 -14.74 0.59
N ASP A 77 -4.84 -14.30 -0.68
CA ASP A 77 -4.96 -12.88 -0.99
C ASP A 77 -6.32 -12.34 -0.54
N CYS A 78 -6.30 -11.28 0.26
CA CYS A 78 -7.52 -10.72 0.84
C CYS A 78 -8.47 -10.21 -0.25
N ALA A 79 -7.98 -9.54 -1.30
CA ALA A 79 -8.84 -8.90 -2.29
C ALA A 79 -9.25 -9.87 -3.41
N ASP A 80 -8.36 -10.75 -3.83
CA ASP A 80 -8.57 -11.61 -5.00
C ASP A 80 -9.19 -12.97 -4.64
N VAL A 81 -9.10 -13.38 -3.37
CA VAL A 81 -9.62 -14.67 -2.89
C VAL A 81 -10.67 -14.49 -1.80
N VAL A 82 -10.31 -13.88 -0.68
CA VAL A 82 -11.16 -13.92 0.53
C VAL A 82 -12.36 -12.98 0.41
N HIS A 83 -12.12 -11.75 -0.01
CA HIS A 83 -13.15 -10.71 -0.08
C HIS A 83 -13.61 -10.40 -1.51
N LYS A 84 -13.20 -11.20 -2.49
CA LYS A 84 -13.49 -10.97 -3.92
C LYS A 84 -14.96 -10.66 -4.18
N ILE A 85 -15.86 -11.50 -3.66
CA ILE A 85 -17.31 -11.35 -3.85
C ILE A 85 -17.83 -10.11 -3.10
N SER A 86 -17.41 -9.90 -1.84
CA SER A 86 -17.79 -8.73 -1.05
C SER A 86 -17.35 -7.42 -1.74
N LEU A 87 -16.21 -7.44 -2.43
CA LEU A 87 -15.67 -6.30 -3.17
C LEU A 87 -16.21 -6.21 -4.62
N GLY A 88 -17.29 -6.94 -4.93
CA GLY A 88 -18.03 -6.83 -6.19
C GLY A 88 -17.44 -7.63 -7.35
N GLY A 89 -16.51 -8.54 -7.06
CA GLY A 89 -16.00 -9.51 -8.03
C GLY A 89 -16.94 -10.69 -8.24
N ILE A 90 -16.51 -11.60 -9.12
CA ILE A 90 -17.21 -12.86 -9.44
C ILE A 90 -16.30 -14.06 -9.20
N GLU A 91 -16.87 -15.22 -8.88
CA GLU A 91 -16.10 -16.44 -8.63
C GLU A 91 -16.82 -17.67 -9.24
N PRO A 92 -16.72 -17.86 -10.57
CA PRO A 92 -17.50 -18.88 -11.26
C PRO A 92 -16.99 -20.31 -11.00
N TYR A 93 -15.71 -20.49 -10.73
CA TYR A 93 -15.10 -21.83 -10.70
C TYR A 93 -15.27 -22.54 -9.36
N ARG A 94 -15.14 -21.82 -8.24
CA ARG A 94 -15.25 -22.43 -6.91
C ARG A 94 -16.59 -22.19 -6.24
N GLN A 95 -17.20 -21.02 -6.47
CA GLN A 95 -18.44 -20.62 -5.80
C GLN A 95 -19.63 -20.52 -6.77
N THR A 96 -19.42 -20.75 -8.08
CA THR A 96 -20.47 -20.67 -9.11
C THR A 96 -21.20 -19.32 -9.15
N ILE A 97 -20.50 -18.23 -8.77
CA ILE A 97 -21.02 -16.86 -8.83
C ILE A 97 -20.59 -16.25 -10.16
N TYR A 98 -21.49 -16.23 -11.13
CA TYR A 98 -21.24 -15.77 -12.51
C TYR A 98 -21.55 -14.29 -12.75
N ARG A 99 -22.24 -13.64 -11.81
CA ARG A 99 -22.62 -12.23 -11.89
C ARG A 99 -22.32 -11.56 -10.55
N PRO A 100 -21.92 -10.27 -10.54
CA PRO A 100 -21.83 -9.51 -9.30
C PRO A 100 -23.19 -9.52 -8.58
N LEU A 101 -23.13 -9.41 -7.26
CA LEU A 101 -24.33 -9.15 -6.47
C LEU A 101 -24.96 -7.81 -6.92
N PRO A 102 -26.30 -7.71 -6.96
CA PRO A 102 -26.97 -6.47 -7.38
C PRO A 102 -26.62 -5.29 -6.48
N ASP A 103 -26.41 -5.58 -5.18
CA ASP A 103 -26.05 -4.61 -4.16
C ASP A 103 -24.76 -5.01 -3.44
N ARG A 104 -24.07 -3.99 -2.92
CA ARG A 104 -22.92 -4.18 -2.03
C ARG A 104 -23.38 -4.78 -0.72
N THR A 105 -22.65 -5.78 -0.25
CA THR A 105 -22.91 -6.35 1.08
C THR A 105 -22.39 -5.44 2.18
N VAL A 106 -22.94 -5.53 3.39
CA VAL A 106 -22.36 -4.87 4.58
C VAL A 106 -20.92 -5.34 4.86
N ALA A 107 -20.55 -6.53 4.40
CA ALA A 107 -19.19 -7.05 4.49
C ALA A 107 -18.18 -6.31 3.59
N SER A 108 -18.63 -5.49 2.63
CA SER A 108 -17.74 -4.74 1.73
C SER A 108 -16.90 -3.72 2.49
N ALA A 109 -17.50 -3.01 3.45
CA ALA A 109 -16.78 -2.05 4.29
C ALA A 109 -15.72 -2.76 5.13
N ASN A 110 -16.09 -3.85 5.81
CA ASN A 110 -15.15 -4.65 6.59
C ASN A 110 -13.98 -5.19 5.74
N ALA A 111 -14.28 -5.65 4.52
CA ALA A 111 -13.25 -6.13 3.59
C ALA A 111 -12.25 -5.03 3.20
N VAL A 112 -12.73 -3.82 2.91
CA VAL A 112 -11.88 -2.66 2.66
C VAL A 112 -11.03 -2.36 3.89
N ASP A 113 -11.64 -2.32 5.07
CA ASP A 113 -10.95 -1.98 6.31
C ASP A 113 -9.81 -2.95 6.62
N ARG A 114 -10.04 -4.26 6.43
CA ARG A 114 -9.00 -5.29 6.63
C ARG A 114 -7.82 -5.11 5.68
N ILE A 115 -8.10 -4.85 4.40
CA ILE A 115 -7.04 -4.63 3.40
C ILE A 115 -6.25 -3.36 3.72
N ALA A 116 -6.95 -2.27 4.02
CA ALA A 116 -6.36 -0.98 4.38
C ALA A 116 -5.47 -1.09 5.61
N LEU A 117 -6.01 -1.66 6.69
CA LEU A 117 -5.31 -1.78 7.97
C LEU A 117 -4.08 -2.68 7.86
N SER A 118 -4.19 -3.83 7.19
CA SER A 118 -3.05 -4.72 6.91
C SER A 118 -1.93 -4.01 6.14
N GLY A 119 -2.28 -3.30 5.06
CA GLY A 119 -1.31 -2.56 4.25
C GLY A 119 -0.64 -1.43 5.04
N CYS A 120 -1.44 -0.62 5.73
CA CYS A 120 -0.95 0.51 6.53
C CYS A 120 -0.09 0.07 7.70
N GLU A 121 -0.43 -1.02 8.38
CA GLU A 121 0.40 -1.61 9.44
C GLU A 121 1.74 -2.11 8.87
N SER A 122 1.71 -2.84 7.75
CA SER A 122 2.92 -3.33 7.08
C SER A 122 3.84 -2.18 6.67
N ARG A 123 3.30 -1.11 6.08
CA ARG A 123 4.10 0.06 5.70
C ARG A 123 4.69 0.78 6.91
N ALA A 124 3.89 1.00 7.95
CA ALA A 124 4.36 1.63 9.18
C ALA A 124 5.48 0.80 9.82
N ALA A 125 5.33 -0.53 9.91
CA ALA A 125 6.37 -1.40 10.43
C ALA A 125 7.68 -1.29 9.62
N LYS A 126 7.60 -1.29 8.28
CA LYS A 126 8.78 -1.16 7.41
C LYS A 126 9.46 0.21 7.54
N ASP A 127 8.71 1.30 7.65
CA ASP A 127 9.27 2.65 7.83
C ASP A 127 9.93 2.85 9.20
N PHE A 128 9.33 2.32 10.26
CA PHE A 128 9.88 2.44 11.62
C PHE A 128 11.06 1.51 11.87
N ALA A 129 11.21 0.44 11.08
CA ALA A 129 12.39 -0.43 11.15
C ALA A 129 13.67 0.26 10.61
N ASP A 130 13.53 1.14 9.61
CA ASP A 130 14.63 1.95 9.07
C ASP A 130 14.10 3.33 8.63
N GLY A 131 14.02 4.25 9.59
CA GLY A 131 13.50 5.61 9.36
C GLY A 131 14.25 6.39 8.28
N SER A 132 15.51 6.06 8.02
CA SER A 132 16.33 6.72 6.98
C SER A 132 15.93 6.31 5.56
N LYS A 133 15.30 5.14 5.40
CA LYS A 133 14.77 4.62 4.13
C LYS A 133 13.25 4.61 4.09
N ALA A 134 12.61 5.31 5.02
CA ALA A 134 11.18 5.34 5.12
C ALA A 134 10.55 6.01 3.89
N VAL A 135 9.44 5.44 3.42
CA VAL A 135 8.70 5.94 2.25
C VAL A 135 7.62 6.94 2.67
N LEU A 136 6.89 6.64 3.75
CA LEU A 136 5.74 7.43 4.18
C LEU A 136 5.93 8.15 5.52
N PHE A 137 6.65 7.53 6.46
CA PHE A 137 6.63 7.95 7.86
C PHE A 137 8.02 8.31 8.41
N GLY A 138 8.98 8.67 7.55
CA GLY A 138 10.37 8.94 7.97
C GLY A 138 10.50 10.01 9.03
N GLU A 139 9.75 11.11 8.91
CA GLU A 139 9.78 12.21 9.88
C GLU A 139 9.25 11.79 11.26
N LEU A 140 8.30 10.85 11.29
CA LEU A 140 7.79 10.29 12.55
C LEU A 140 8.77 9.27 13.13
N ALA A 141 9.32 8.39 12.28
CA ALA A 141 10.26 7.36 12.68
C ALA A 141 11.57 7.94 13.23
N LEU A 142 12.09 9.01 12.60
CA LEU A 142 13.30 9.71 13.03
C LEU A 142 13.05 10.68 14.20
N GLY A 143 11.81 11.14 14.38
CA GLY A 143 11.40 12.07 15.43
C GLY A 143 11.28 11.45 16.84
N GLY A 144 11.49 10.14 16.97
CA GLY A 144 11.41 9.44 18.26
C GLY A 144 10.00 9.42 18.83
N ALA A 145 9.88 9.48 20.16
CA ALA A 145 8.59 9.34 20.85
C ALA A 145 7.66 10.57 20.74
N ALA A 146 8.19 11.72 20.32
CA ALA A 146 7.42 12.98 20.25
C ALA A 146 7.79 13.81 19.01
N PRO A 147 7.52 13.30 17.79
CA PRO A 147 7.66 14.08 16.57
C PRO A 147 6.87 15.40 16.63
N GLY A 148 7.52 16.48 16.18
CA GLY A 148 6.90 17.81 16.14
C GLY A 148 5.76 17.92 15.12
N LYS A 149 4.99 19.02 15.21
CA LYS A 149 3.85 19.28 14.32
C LYS A 149 4.22 19.31 12.84
N ASP A 150 5.43 19.77 12.50
CA ASP A 150 5.91 19.79 11.12
C ASP A 150 6.06 18.38 10.54
N ALA A 151 6.53 17.41 11.35
CA ALA A 151 6.64 16.01 10.96
C ALA A 151 5.24 15.40 10.71
N GLN A 152 4.28 15.68 11.59
CA GLN A 152 2.89 15.24 11.45
C GLN A 152 2.26 15.81 10.17
N ALA A 153 2.46 17.11 9.91
CA ALA A 153 1.94 17.78 8.72
C ALA A 153 2.61 17.28 7.43
N ALA A 154 3.91 16.95 7.46
CA ALA A 154 4.60 16.35 6.32
C ALA A 154 4.02 14.98 5.97
N VAL A 155 3.76 14.13 6.97
CA VAL A 155 3.10 12.84 6.79
C VAL A 155 1.68 13.00 6.25
N ALA A 156 0.88 13.90 6.81
CA ALA A 156 -0.47 14.18 6.32
C ALA A 156 -0.47 14.53 4.83
N ARG A 157 0.35 15.51 4.41
CA ARG A 157 0.47 15.89 2.99
C ARG A 157 0.86 14.71 2.10
N ARG A 158 1.80 13.87 2.56
CA ARG A 158 2.27 12.72 1.79
C ARG A 158 1.19 11.64 1.64
N LEU A 159 0.44 11.36 2.70
CA LEU A 159 -0.67 10.40 2.65
C LEU A 159 -1.72 10.83 1.63
N TYR A 160 -2.16 12.09 1.70
CA TYR A 160 -3.14 12.64 0.75
C TYR A 160 -2.63 12.62 -0.69
N LEU A 161 -1.36 13.00 -0.90
CA LEU A 161 -0.76 13.01 -2.23
C LEU A 161 -0.68 11.61 -2.82
N ARG A 162 -0.34 10.59 -2.03
CA ARG A 162 -0.15 9.23 -2.55
C ARG A 162 -1.45 8.42 -2.62
N LEU A 163 -2.31 8.54 -1.63
CA LEU A 163 -3.57 7.77 -1.57
C LEU A 163 -4.69 8.43 -2.39
N MET A 164 -4.73 9.76 -2.45
CA MET A 164 -5.82 10.51 -3.07
C MET A 164 -5.38 11.38 -4.26
N ARG A 165 -4.07 11.41 -4.57
CA ARG A 165 -3.51 12.13 -5.73
C ARG A 165 -3.84 13.63 -5.73
N ARG A 166 -3.96 14.22 -4.53
CA ARG A 166 -4.19 15.66 -4.30
C ARG A 166 -3.45 16.14 -3.07
N GLU A 167 -3.34 17.46 -2.93
CA GLU A 167 -2.84 18.07 -1.70
C GLU A 167 -3.86 17.96 -0.56
N ALA A 168 -3.36 17.83 0.67
CA ALA A 168 -4.18 17.93 1.87
C ALA A 168 -4.55 19.38 2.14
N THR A 169 -5.79 19.64 2.54
CA THR A 169 -6.20 20.97 2.99
C THR A 169 -5.62 21.28 4.38
N THR A 170 -5.69 22.55 4.79
CA THR A 170 -5.25 22.97 6.12
C THR A 170 -6.06 22.27 7.22
N GLU A 171 -7.35 22.07 7.00
CA GLU A 171 -8.27 21.41 7.93
C GLU A 171 -7.96 19.91 8.06
N GLU A 172 -7.62 19.25 6.96
CA GLU A 172 -7.23 17.83 6.95
C GLU A 172 -5.90 17.59 7.68
N ILE A 173 -4.94 18.50 7.47
CA ILE A 173 -3.66 18.49 8.20
C ILE A 173 -3.91 18.71 9.70
N ALA A 174 -4.79 19.65 10.06
CA ALA A 174 -5.14 19.91 11.45
C ALA A 174 -5.83 18.70 12.10
N ALA A 175 -6.80 18.09 11.42
CA ALA A 175 -7.52 16.91 11.92
C ALA A 175 -6.58 15.71 12.17
N LEU A 176 -5.60 15.47 11.28
CA LEU A 176 -4.59 14.44 11.52
C LEU A 176 -3.63 14.82 12.66
N GLY A 177 -3.32 16.11 12.85
CA GLY A 177 -2.56 16.56 14.03
C GLY A 177 -3.29 16.35 15.35
N ASP A 178 -4.60 16.57 15.37
CA ASP A 178 -5.44 16.31 16.54
C ASP A 178 -5.51 14.80 16.83
N LEU A 179 -5.70 13.98 15.79
CA LEU A 179 -5.65 12.52 15.90
C LEU A 179 -4.31 12.04 16.48
N TYR A 180 -3.18 12.63 16.07
CA TYR A 180 -1.88 12.32 16.67
C TYR A 180 -1.87 12.60 18.17
N THR A 181 -2.41 13.74 18.60
CA THR A 181 -2.44 14.13 20.02
C THR A 181 -3.22 13.12 20.85
N ASP A 182 -4.37 12.68 20.36
CA ASP A 182 -5.20 11.67 21.03
C ASP A 182 -4.47 10.32 21.14
N ILE A 183 -3.85 9.87 20.05
CA ILE A 183 -3.13 8.60 20.01
C ILE A 183 -1.88 8.65 20.89
N ALA A 184 -1.10 9.73 20.84
CA ALA A 184 0.11 9.89 21.64
C ALA A 184 -0.22 9.89 23.14
N THR A 185 -1.33 10.52 23.52
CA THR A 185 -1.85 10.51 24.89
C THR A 185 -2.22 9.09 25.35
N ALA A 186 -2.85 8.30 24.48
CA ALA A 186 -3.29 6.95 24.81
C ALA A 186 -2.17 5.88 24.75
N ALA A 187 -1.18 6.05 23.87
CA ALA A 187 -0.21 5.00 23.52
C ALA A 187 1.23 5.27 23.98
N GLY A 188 1.54 6.46 24.50
CA GLY A 188 2.87 6.82 24.97
C GLY A 188 3.93 6.68 23.87
N ALA A 189 4.99 5.92 24.14
CA ALA A 189 6.12 5.75 23.22
C ALA A 189 5.75 5.10 21.87
N GLU A 190 4.67 4.31 21.82
CA GLU A 190 4.16 3.72 20.57
C GLU A 190 3.26 4.68 19.77
N GLY A 191 2.99 5.87 20.31
CA GLY A 191 2.12 6.88 19.71
C GLY A 191 2.43 7.18 18.24
N PRO A 192 3.69 7.48 17.87
CA PRO A 192 4.05 7.78 16.48
C PRO A 192 3.75 6.64 15.50
N ARG A 193 4.06 5.40 15.89
CA ARG A 193 3.81 4.23 15.04
C ARG A 193 2.31 3.94 14.91
N ARG A 194 1.56 4.02 16.01
CA ARG A 194 0.09 3.83 15.97
C ARG A 194 -0.60 4.93 15.17
N PHE A 195 -0.13 6.17 15.30
CA PHE A 195 -0.60 7.27 14.47
C PHE A 195 -0.32 7.01 12.99
N ALA A 196 0.89 6.60 12.62
CA ALA A 196 1.22 6.28 11.23
C ALA A 196 0.25 5.24 10.63
N THR A 197 -0.03 4.16 11.36
CA THR A 197 -1.00 3.14 10.92
C THR A 197 -2.42 3.69 10.82
N LEU A 198 -2.92 4.38 11.84
CA LEU A 198 -4.30 4.84 11.89
C LEU A 198 -4.59 6.03 10.97
N ALA A 199 -3.65 6.95 10.79
CA ALA A 199 -3.77 8.05 9.83
C ALA A 199 -3.78 7.52 8.39
N CYS A 200 -2.91 6.56 8.07
CA CYS A 200 -2.92 5.87 6.78
C CYS A 200 -4.25 5.18 6.53
N PHE A 201 -4.72 4.41 7.52
CA PHE A 201 -6.01 3.72 7.46
C PHE A 201 -7.15 4.72 7.19
N ALA A 202 -7.25 5.77 8.00
CA ALA A 202 -8.29 6.78 7.88
C ALA A 202 -8.33 7.43 6.49
N VAL A 203 -7.17 7.76 5.91
CA VAL A 203 -7.09 8.35 4.56
C VAL A 203 -7.40 7.31 3.47
N ALA A 204 -6.94 6.07 3.63
CA ALA A 204 -7.13 4.99 2.65
C ALA A 204 -8.56 4.44 2.57
N THR A 205 -9.39 4.72 3.58
CA THR A 205 -10.80 4.29 3.66
C THR A 205 -11.79 5.44 3.50
N THR A 206 -11.34 6.64 3.11
CA THR A 206 -12.25 7.74 2.77
C THR A 206 -13.05 7.44 1.50
N GLU A 207 -14.19 8.11 1.35
CA GLU A 207 -14.98 8.01 0.12
C GLU A 207 -14.16 8.41 -1.11
N GLU A 208 -13.32 9.43 -1.02
CA GLU A 208 -12.45 9.83 -2.14
C GLU A 208 -11.39 8.77 -2.49
N ALA A 209 -10.90 8.01 -1.52
CA ALA A 209 -9.95 6.91 -1.78
C ALA A 209 -10.65 5.68 -2.40
N LEU A 210 -11.90 5.43 -2.03
CA LEU A 210 -12.67 4.23 -2.43
C LEU A 210 -13.46 4.40 -3.72
N PHE A 211 -13.73 5.64 -4.14
CA PHE A 211 -14.54 5.94 -5.32
C PHE A 211 -13.72 6.70 -6.38
N TYR A 212 -14.12 6.60 -7.65
CA TYR A 212 -13.52 7.31 -8.79
C TYR A 212 -14.57 7.69 -9.84
#